data_AF-A0A3D0XDV0-F1
#
_entry.id   AF-A0A3D0XDV0-F1
#
_cell.length_a   1.000
_cell.length_b   1.000
_cell.length_c   1.000
_cell.angle_alpha   90.00
_cell.angle_beta   90.00
_cell.angle_gamma   90.00
#
_symmetry.space_group_name_H-M   'P 1'
#
loop_
_entity.id
_entity.type
_entity.pdbx_description
1 polymer ?
#
loop_
_entity_poly.entity_id
_entity_poly.type
_entity_poly.pdbx_seq_one_letter_code
_entity_poly.pdbx_strand_id
1 'polypeptide(L)' 'MKAILQRVSHAQVDVDNKTVGKIGKGFLILLGVESGDDEVEADVLASKISGLRIFTD' A
#
# COMPACT_ATOMS: atom_id res chain seq x y z
N MET A 1 3.71 -8.65 9.93
CA MET A 1 3.79 -7.56 8.90
C MET A 1 3.00 -6.31 9.33
N LYS A 2 3.43 -5.10 8.95
CA LYS A 2 2.71 -3.83 9.23
C LYS A 2 2.63 -2.92 8.00
N ALA A 3 1.53 -2.16 7.86
CA ALA A 3 1.36 -1.18 6.79
C ALA A 3 0.84 0.17 7.30
N ILE A 4 1.37 1.27 6.77
CA ILE A 4 0.80 2.61 6.90
C ILE A 4 0.09 2.94 5.59
N LEU A 5 -1.20 3.28 5.68
CA LEU A 5 -2.05 3.59 4.54
C LEU A 5 -2.25 5.10 4.41
N GLN A 6 -2.07 5.63 3.21
CA GLN A 6 -2.41 6.99 2.87
C GLN A 6 -3.44 6.98 1.74
N ARG A 7 -4.60 7.60 1.98
CA ARG A 7 -5.59 7.86 0.93
C ARG A 7 -5.10 9.02 0.08
N VAL A 8 -4.88 8.78 -1.22
CA VAL A 8 -4.26 9.74 -2.11
C VAL A 8 -5.14 10.02 -3.33
N SER A 9 -5.05 11.24 -3.87
CA SER A 9 -5.54 11.58 -5.21
C SER A 9 -4.58 11.12 -6.31
N HIS A 10 -3.28 11.05 -6.00
CA HIS A 10 -2.22 10.47 -6.83
C HIS A 10 -1.00 10.14 -5.97
N ALA A 11 -0.16 9.21 -6.42
CA ALA A 11 1.17 8.96 -5.85
C ALA A 11 2.11 8.39 -6.92
N GLN A 12 3.42 8.58 -6.73
CA GLN A 12 4.44 8.04 -7.63
C GLN A 12 5.74 7.72 -6.88
N VAL A 13 6.57 6.89 -7.49
CA VAL A 13 7.94 6.58 -7.06
C VAL A 13 8.88 6.93 -8.20
N ASP A 14 9.87 7.76 -7.89
CA ASP A 14 10.94 8.13 -8.81
C ASP A 14 12.27 7.55 -8.33
N VAL A 15 13.03 6.94 -9.25
CA VAL A 15 14.40 6.47 -9.05
C VAL A 15 15.26 7.13 -10.12
N ASP A 16 16.33 7.80 -9.73
CA ASP A 16 17.20 8.56 -10.63
C ASP A 16 16.44 9.55 -11.54
N ASN A 17 15.47 10.27 -10.96
CA ASN A 17 14.57 11.20 -11.66
C ASN A 17 13.68 10.54 -12.74
N LYS A 18 13.49 9.23 -12.69
CA LYS A 18 12.60 8.49 -13.59
C LYS A 18 11.48 7.84 -12.80
N THR A 19 10.24 8.08 -13.22
CA THR A 19 9.07 7.44 -12.60
C THR A 19 9.05 5.96 -12.92
N VAL A 20 9.18 5.13 -11.89
CA VAL A 20 9.13 3.66 -11.98
C VAL A 20 7.76 3.08 -11.63
N GLY A 21 6.91 3.87 -10.97
CA GLY A 21 5.54 3.50 -10.64
C GLY A 21 4.70 4.73 -10.33
N LYS A 22 3.44 4.72 -10.77
CA LYS A 22 2.48 5.79 -10.48
C LYS A 22 1.06 5.25 -10.39
N ILE A 23 0.25 5.90 -9.57
CA ILE A 23 -1.18 5.61 -9.42
C ILE A 23 -1.99 6.92 -9.42
N GLY A 24 -3.27 6.81 -9.79
CA GLY A 24 -4.26 7.87 -9.57
C GLY A 24 -4.88 7.81 -8.18
N LYS A 25 -6.19 8.09 -8.07
CA LYS A 25 -6.95 7.98 -6.81
C LYS A 25 -6.82 6.56 -6.26
N GLY A 26 -6.37 6.42 -5.01
CA GLY A 26 -6.11 5.11 -4.43
C GLY A 26 -5.41 5.15 -3.08
N PHE A 27 -4.63 4.11 -2.81
CA PHE A 27 -3.79 4.00 -1.61
C PHE A 27 -2.31 4.05 -1.97
N LEU A 28 -1.56 4.89 -1.25
CA LEU A 28 -0.13 4.69 -1.09
C LEU A 28 0.09 3.86 0.18
N ILE A 29 0.82 2.75 0.05
CA ILE A 29 1.05 1.78 1.12
C ILE A 29 2.53 1.78 1.45
N LEU A 30 2.88 2.19 2.66
CA LEU A 30 4.23 2.01 3.20
C LEU A 30 4.24 0.69 3.99
N LEU A 31 4.91 -0.32 3.43
CA LEU A 31 4.92 -1.69 3.97
C LEU A 31 6.21 -1.96 4.75
N GLY A 32 6.06 -2.43 5.99
CA GLY A 32 7.15 -2.93 6.82
C GLY A 32 7.00 -4.43 7.04
N VAL A 33 8.07 -5.18 6.74
CA VAL A 33 8.16 -6.62 6.92
C VAL A 33 9.22 -6.90 8.01
N GLU A 34 8.89 -7.74 8.98
CA GLU A 34 9.74 -8.12 10.11
C GLU A 34 10.12 -9.60 10.04
N SER A 35 11.15 -10.00 10.79
CA SER A 35 11.53 -11.41 10.91
C SER A 35 10.41 -12.20 11.59
N GLY A 36 9.98 -13.30 10.97
CA GLY A 36 8.87 -14.12 11.45
C GLY A 36 7.54 -13.85 10.73
N ASP A 37 7.47 -12.81 9.90
CA ASP A 37 6.34 -12.61 8.99
C ASP A 37 6.29 -13.74 7.94
N ASP A 38 5.07 -14.17 7.60
CA ASP A 38 4.84 -15.21 6.60
C ASP A 38 3.79 -14.79 5.54
N GLU A 39 3.58 -15.67 4.56
CA GLU A 39 2.62 -15.44 3.48
C GLU A 39 1.16 -15.34 3.99
N VAL A 40 0.83 -16.05 5.08
CA VAL A 40 -0.52 -16.04 5.66
C VAL A 40 -0.82 -14.66 6.23
N GLU A 41 0.12 -14.05 6.96
CA GLU A 41 -0.03 -12.68 7.44
C GLU A 41 -0.15 -11.67 6.29
N ALA A 42 0.60 -11.87 5.21
CA ALA A 42 0.56 -11.02 4.02
C ALA A 42 -0.83 -11.07 3.36
N ASP A 43 -1.40 -12.26 3.17
CA ASP A 43 -2.74 -12.44 2.60
C ASP A 43 -3.82 -11.81 3.47
N VAL A 44 -3.74 -11.99 4.78
CA VAL A 44 -4.66 -11.37 5.74
C VAL A 44 -4.57 -9.84 5.67
N LEU A 45 -3.36 -9.27 5.58
CA LEU A 45 -3.17 -7.83 5.48
C LEU A 45 -3.70 -7.29 4.15
N ALA A 46 -3.42 -7.96 3.02
CA ALA A 46 -3.91 -7.57 1.70
C ALA A 46 -5.44 -7.59 1.61
N SER A 47 -6.08 -8.63 2.14
CA SER A 47 -7.54 -8.74 2.22
C SER A 47 -8.15 -7.60 3.06
N LYS A 48 -7.55 -7.29 4.22
CA LYS A 48 -7.98 -6.17 5.06
C LYS A 48 -7.88 -4.82 4.35
N ILE A 49 -6.77 -4.56 3.66
CA ILE A 49 -6.55 -3.29 2.96
C ILE A 49 -7.51 -3.13 1.78
N SER A 50 -7.69 -4.18 0.97
CA SER A 50 -8.59 -4.14 -0.19
C SER A 50 -10.07 -3.95 0.19
N GLY A 51 -10.48 -4.45 1.35
CA GLY A 51 -11.83 -4.28 1.90
C GLY A 51 -12.08 -2.97 2.65
N LEU A 52 -11.08 -2.10 2.80
CA LEU A 52 -11.17 -0.92 3.67
C LEU A 52 -12.07 0.18 3.05
N ARG A 53 -13.19 0.48 3.71
CA ARG A 53 -14.18 1.48 3.26
C ARG A 53 -13.85 2.91 3.74
N ILE A 54 -12.73 3.47 3.28
CA ILE A 54 -12.30 4.83 3.65
C ILE A 54 -12.37 5.85 2.50
N PHE A 55 -12.78 5.41 1.32
CA PHE A 55 -13.18 6.32 0.25
C PHE A 55 -14.60 6.80 0.51
N THR A 56 -14.86 8.07 0.20
CA THR A 56 -16.22 8.57 0.06
C THR A 56 -16.87 7.91 -1.15
N ASP A 57 -18.18 7.72 -1.06
CA ASP A 57 -19.06 7.30 -2.16
C ASP A 57 -19.05 8.29 -3.35
#